data_AF-A0AA96UGK4-F1
#
_entry.id   AF-A0AA96UGK4-F1
#
_cell.length_a   1.000
_cell.length_b   1.000
_cell.length_c   1.000
_cell.angle_alpha   90.00
_cell.angle_beta   90.00
_cell.angle_gamma   90.00
#
_symmetry.space_group_name_H-M   'P 1'
#
loop_
_entity.id
_entity.type
_entity.pdbx_description
1 polymer ?
#
loop_
_entity_poly.entity_id
_entity_poly.type
_entity_poly.pdbx_seq_one_letter_code
_entity_poly.pdbx_strand_id
1 'polypeptide(L)'
;MLAADSGRSELLEDRLAEVGLELTWLEEAVERYEAAWQGNRRRGAELGGLIGLTNDHSLLASWILAALRGSGSSHDFGDDLRAAVTERAVAEIADPPAELPSRWKPVVFGWTLGKVVGRVDHSLPVAPAMLPTDVNVRAAYEGLVEHVLHLGTLQEPWPEMIGTSTFWRGAGLAEGLLPEARNGQDAIKQLVVEVRRILPEHMGTLIGRHFSQFAERRNTLSHVADMPDRPRFIDVKELARDWNQVRLTIMGITQFLCSQVALELKESASRAVREGTWDDLVWELVAFDD
;
A
#
# COMPACT_ATOMS: atom_id res chain seq x y z
N MET A 1 15.36 -11.87 -6.04
CA MET A 1 15.73 -10.56 -5.45
C MET A 1 15.86 -10.64 -3.94
N LEU A 2 14.81 -11.01 -3.19
CA LEU A 2 14.86 -11.01 -1.71
C LEU A 2 15.69 -12.14 -1.10
N ALA A 3 15.63 -13.35 -1.66
CA ALA A 3 16.39 -14.51 -1.17
C ALA A 3 17.92 -14.41 -1.38
N ALA A 4 18.39 -13.44 -2.18
CA ALA A 4 19.82 -13.23 -2.42
C ALA A 4 20.51 -12.36 -1.33
N ASP A 5 19.72 -11.75 -0.44
CA ASP A 5 20.21 -10.98 0.70
C ASP A 5 20.20 -11.88 1.95
N SER A 6 21.38 -12.18 2.48
CA SER A 6 21.55 -13.15 3.57
C SER A 6 20.82 -12.78 4.86
N GLY A 7 20.59 -11.50 5.13
CA GLY A 7 19.83 -11.08 6.32
C GLY A 7 18.32 -11.24 6.15
N ARG A 8 17.84 -11.24 4.90
CA ARG A 8 16.42 -11.43 4.56
C ARG A 8 16.09 -12.90 4.34
N SER A 9 17.05 -13.71 3.89
CA SER A 9 16.86 -15.15 3.67
C SER A 9 16.44 -15.88 4.94
N GLU A 10 17.09 -15.61 6.08
CA GLU A 10 16.73 -16.24 7.37
C GLU A 10 15.29 -15.90 7.79
N LEU A 11 14.89 -14.62 7.68
CA LEU A 11 13.52 -14.19 8.00
C LEU A 11 12.47 -14.81 7.07
N LEU A 12 12.83 -15.05 5.81
CA LEU A 12 11.94 -15.66 4.83
C LEU A 12 11.86 -17.18 5.01
N GLU A 13 12.95 -17.82 5.41
CA GLU A 13 13.00 -19.26 5.72
C GLU A 13 12.10 -19.58 6.90
N ASP A 14 12.26 -18.87 8.02
CA ASP A 14 11.38 -19.00 9.20
C ASP A 14 9.91 -18.77 8.81
N ARG A 15 9.66 -17.77 7.97
CA ARG A 15 8.31 -17.44 7.52
C ARG A 15 7.70 -18.58 6.70
N LEU A 16 8.41 -19.07 5.68
CA LEU A 16 7.91 -20.12 4.79
C LEU A 16 7.68 -21.44 5.54
N ALA A 17 8.52 -21.74 6.53
CA ALA A 17 8.38 -22.92 7.37
C ALA A 17 7.03 -22.95 8.14
N GLU A 18 6.44 -21.79 8.47
CA GLU A 18 5.12 -21.70 9.11
C GLU A 18 3.99 -22.35 8.29
N VAL A 19 4.18 -22.50 6.98
CA VAL A 19 3.20 -23.11 6.05
C VAL A 19 3.75 -24.35 5.35
N GLY A 20 4.83 -24.93 5.89
CA GLY A 20 5.43 -26.17 5.37
C GLY A 20 6.22 -25.99 4.07
N LEU A 21 6.71 -24.78 3.78
CA LEU A 21 7.52 -24.48 2.60
C LEU A 21 8.98 -24.21 3.01
N GLU A 22 9.91 -24.67 2.17
CA GLU A 22 11.34 -24.42 2.32
C GLU A 22 11.76 -23.15 1.57
N LEU A 23 12.87 -22.49 1.92
CA LEU A 23 13.32 -21.28 1.20
C LEU A 23 13.54 -21.53 -0.30
N THR A 24 14.00 -22.73 -0.67
CA THR A 24 14.20 -23.14 -2.07
C THR A 24 12.91 -23.19 -2.88
N TRP A 25 11.75 -23.29 -2.24
CA TRP A 25 10.45 -23.22 -2.92
C TRP A 25 10.26 -21.89 -3.67
N LEU A 26 10.91 -20.80 -3.26
CA LEU A 26 10.84 -19.53 -3.99
C LEU A 26 11.38 -19.67 -5.43
N GLU A 27 12.33 -20.55 -5.67
CA GLU A 27 12.85 -20.83 -7.02
C GLU A 27 11.78 -21.55 -7.86
N GLU A 28 11.13 -22.57 -7.30
CA GLU A 28 9.99 -23.24 -7.95
C GLU A 28 8.87 -22.24 -8.26
N ALA A 29 8.50 -21.41 -7.28
CA ALA A 29 7.46 -20.41 -7.46
C ALA A 29 7.78 -19.46 -8.63
N VAL A 30 9.03 -18.98 -8.72
CA VAL A 30 9.49 -18.15 -9.84
C VAL A 30 9.30 -18.87 -11.17
N GLU A 31 9.71 -20.14 -11.29
CA GLU A 31 9.53 -20.92 -12.53
C GLU A 31 8.04 -21.06 -12.90
N ARG A 32 7.17 -21.35 -11.92
CA ARG A 32 5.72 -21.50 -12.17
C ARG A 32 5.05 -20.18 -12.57
N TYR A 33 5.36 -19.08 -11.89
CA TYR A 33 4.85 -17.76 -12.27
C TYR A 33 5.38 -17.31 -13.63
N GLU A 34 6.62 -17.66 -13.97
CA GLU A 34 7.20 -17.38 -15.28
C GLU A 34 6.48 -18.16 -16.38
N ALA A 35 6.25 -19.46 -16.20
CA ALA A 35 5.47 -20.27 -17.13
C ALA A 35 4.04 -19.71 -17.31
N ALA A 36 3.36 -19.39 -16.20
CA ALA A 36 2.03 -18.80 -16.23
C ALA A 36 2.01 -17.43 -16.92
N TRP A 37 3.05 -16.60 -16.75
CA TRP A 37 3.19 -15.35 -17.48
C TRP A 37 3.32 -15.58 -18.99
N GLN A 38 4.20 -16.49 -19.41
CA GLN A 38 4.40 -16.81 -20.82
C GLN A 38 3.13 -17.41 -21.46
N GLY A 39 2.40 -18.26 -20.74
CA GLY A 39 1.10 -18.78 -21.12
C GLY A 39 0.05 -17.67 -21.29
N ASN A 40 -0.08 -16.80 -20.28
CA ASN A 40 -0.97 -15.65 -20.32
C ASN A 40 -0.64 -14.68 -21.45
N ARG A 41 0.63 -14.49 -21.77
CA ARG A 41 1.06 -13.65 -22.89
C ARG A 41 0.61 -14.19 -24.23
N ARG A 42 0.77 -15.50 -24.45
CA ARG A 42 0.31 -16.17 -25.67
C ARG A 42 -1.21 -16.02 -25.84
N ARG A 43 -1.97 -16.35 -24.80
CA ARG A 43 -3.45 -16.28 -24.82
C ARG A 43 -3.98 -14.84 -24.85
N GLY A 44 -3.28 -13.92 -24.20
CA GLY A 44 -3.67 -12.51 -24.15
C GLY A 44 -3.53 -11.80 -25.50
N ALA A 45 -2.59 -12.22 -26.35
CA ALA A 45 -2.51 -11.78 -27.74
C ALA A 45 -3.75 -12.21 -28.56
N GLU A 46 -4.34 -13.36 -28.22
CA GLU A 46 -5.53 -13.90 -28.90
C GLU A 46 -6.84 -13.26 -28.38
N LEU A 47 -6.90 -12.94 -27.08
CA LEU A 47 -8.09 -12.45 -26.39
C LEU A 47 -8.14 -10.92 -26.22
N GLY A 48 -7.17 -10.18 -26.76
CA GLY A 48 -7.13 -8.72 -26.71
C GLY A 48 -6.72 -8.14 -25.35
N GLY A 49 -5.94 -8.89 -24.56
CA GLY A 49 -5.38 -8.42 -23.31
C GLY A 49 -4.94 -9.53 -22.36
N LEU A 50 -4.02 -9.21 -21.46
CA LEU A 50 -3.49 -10.17 -20.49
C LEU A 50 -4.50 -10.47 -19.38
N ILE A 51 -4.60 -11.74 -19.00
CA ILE A 51 -5.42 -12.20 -17.87
C ILE A 51 -4.53 -12.12 -16.61
N GLY A 52 -5.09 -11.58 -15.53
CA GLY A 52 -4.41 -11.53 -14.23
C GLY A 52 -4.77 -12.76 -13.41
N LEU A 53 -3.86 -13.16 -12.52
CA LEU A 53 -4.15 -14.16 -11.49
C LEU A 53 -5.15 -13.61 -10.45
N THR A 54 -5.70 -14.49 -9.63
CA THR A 54 -6.57 -14.10 -8.52
C THR A 54 -5.81 -13.28 -7.46
N ASN A 55 -6.57 -12.60 -6.59
CA ASN A 55 -5.99 -11.79 -5.52
C ASN A 55 -5.23 -12.64 -4.48
N ASP A 56 -5.48 -13.95 -4.43
CA ASP A 56 -4.88 -14.84 -3.44
C ASP A 56 -3.35 -14.98 -3.64
N HIS A 57 -2.87 -14.87 -4.89
CA HIS A 57 -1.43 -14.77 -5.17
C HIS A 57 -0.81 -13.47 -4.62
N SER A 58 -1.55 -12.35 -4.67
CA SER A 58 -1.08 -11.07 -4.11
C SER A 58 -1.10 -11.10 -2.58
N LEU A 59 -2.06 -11.82 -2.00
CA LEU A 59 -2.11 -12.09 -0.57
C LEU A 59 -0.92 -12.94 -0.11
N LEU A 60 -0.61 -14.04 -0.79
CA LEU A 60 0.56 -14.85 -0.49
C LEU A 60 1.84 -14.02 -0.55
N ALA A 61 2.03 -13.22 -1.60
CA ALA A 61 3.16 -12.31 -1.72
C ALA A 61 3.23 -11.30 -0.56
N SER A 62 2.10 -10.73 -0.15
CA SER A 62 2.05 -9.80 1.00
C SER A 62 2.40 -10.49 2.31
N TRP A 63 1.92 -11.71 2.51
CA TRP A 63 2.19 -12.52 3.70
C TRP A 63 3.68 -12.89 3.82
N ILE A 64 4.35 -13.19 2.70
CA ILE A 64 5.80 -13.40 2.63
C ILE A 64 6.54 -12.10 2.97
N LEU A 65 6.17 -10.99 2.34
CA LEU A 65 6.83 -9.68 2.56
C LEU A 65 6.68 -9.20 4.00
N ALA A 66 5.55 -9.46 4.67
CA ALA A 66 5.29 -9.03 6.04
C ALA A 66 6.35 -9.50 7.06
N ALA A 67 7.04 -10.63 6.80
CA ALA A 67 8.15 -11.09 7.64
C ALA A 67 9.32 -10.10 7.67
N LEU A 68 9.51 -9.35 6.58
CA LEU A 68 10.57 -8.37 6.40
C LEU A 68 10.26 -7.01 7.05
N ARG A 69 9.10 -6.83 7.68
CA ARG A 69 8.70 -5.60 8.38
C ARG A 69 9.79 -5.06 9.33
N GLY A 70 10.56 -5.96 9.94
CA GLY A 70 11.66 -5.61 10.86
C GLY A 70 12.99 -5.25 10.20
N SER A 71 13.16 -5.47 8.89
CA SER A 71 14.45 -5.35 8.18
C SER A 71 14.74 -3.94 7.64
N GLY A 72 14.06 -2.91 8.16
CA GLY A 72 14.19 -1.53 7.69
C GLY A 72 13.23 -1.21 6.55
N SER A 73 13.66 -0.39 5.59
CA SER A 73 12.77 0.17 4.58
C SER A 73 12.51 -0.73 3.38
N SER A 74 11.25 -0.76 2.93
CA SER A 74 10.82 -1.44 1.71
C SER A 74 10.90 -0.56 0.45
N HIS A 75 11.37 0.69 0.56
CA HIS A 75 11.30 1.68 -0.53
C HIS A 75 12.08 1.22 -1.78
N ASP A 76 13.36 0.91 -1.63
CA ASP A 76 14.23 0.51 -2.75
C ASP A 76 13.71 -0.77 -3.42
N PHE A 77 13.31 -1.76 -2.63
CA PHE A 77 12.69 -2.98 -3.15
C PHE A 77 11.39 -2.69 -3.92
N GLY A 78 10.56 -1.79 -3.42
CA GLY A 78 9.32 -1.39 -4.07
C GLY A 78 9.55 -0.65 -5.40
N ASP A 79 10.59 0.17 -5.48
CA ASP A 79 10.98 0.86 -6.71
C ASP A 79 11.57 -0.11 -7.74
N ASP A 80 12.45 -1.01 -7.32
CA ASP A 80 13.01 -2.05 -8.19
C ASP A 80 11.91 -2.98 -8.74
N LEU A 81 10.96 -3.39 -7.89
CA LEU A 81 9.82 -4.20 -8.31
C LEU A 81 8.97 -3.47 -9.36
N ARG A 82 8.68 -2.19 -9.13
CA ARG A 82 7.88 -1.39 -10.07
C ARG A 82 8.61 -1.21 -11.39
N ALA A 83 9.91 -0.94 -11.36
CA ALA A 83 10.75 -0.81 -12.54
C ALA A 83 10.75 -2.12 -13.33
N ALA A 84 11.05 -3.25 -12.68
CA ALA A 84 11.09 -4.56 -13.31
C ALA A 84 9.76 -4.94 -13.97
N VAL A 85 8.63 -4.71 -13.29
CA VAL A 85 7.30 -4.99 -13.86
C VAL A 85 6.98 -4.06 -15.03
N THR A 86 7.32 -2.78 -14.94
CA THR A 86 7.07 -1.79 -16.01
C THR A 86 7.93 -2.08 -17.25
N GLU A 87 9.22 -2.33 -17.06
CA GLU A 87 10.15 -2.66 -18.15
C GLU A 87 9.71 -3.93 -18.88
N ARG A 88 9.37 -4.97 -18.11
CA ARG A 88 8.87 -6.22 -18.66
C ARG A 88 7.56 -6.04 -19.43
N ALA A 89 6.65 -5.23 -18.89
CA ALA A 89 5.38 -4.93 -19.54
C ALA A 89 5.55 -4.25 -20.90
N VAL A 90 6.40 -3.24 -20.96
CA VAL A 90 6.68 -2.48 -22.18
C VAL A 90 7.38 -3.36 -23.22
N ALA A 91 8.26 -4.26 -22.79
CA ALA A 91 8.99 -5.15 -23.68
C ALA A 91 8.13 -6.30 -24.25
N GLU A 92 7.18 -6.82 -23.47
CA GLU A 92 6.49 -8.08 -23.78
C GLU A 92 5.02 -7.94 -24.20
N ILE A 93 4.36 -6.80 -23.95
CA ILE A 93 3.00 -6.55 -24.45
C ILE A 93 3.10 -6.00 -25.88
N ALA A 94 2.45 -6.64 -26.84
CA ALA A 94 2.25 -6.07 -28.17
C ALA A 94 1.37 -4.82 -28.07
N ASP A 95 1.85 -3.68 -28.58
CA ASP A 95 1.20 -2.36 -28.50
C ASP A 95 0.79 -1.98 -27.07
N PRO A 96 1.77 -1.75 -26.16
CA PRO A 96 1.45 -1.42 -24.78
C PRO A 96 0.59 -0.16 -24.73
N PRO A 97 -0.47 -0.14 -23.89
CA PRO A 97 -1.30 1.04 -23.77
C PRO A 97 -0.44 2.21 -23.31
N ALA A 98 -0.80 3.44 -23.73
CA ALA A 98 -0.11 4.66 -23.30
C ALA A 98 -0.02 4.78 -21.77
N GLU A 99 -0.92 4.10 -21.05
CA GLU A 99 -0.83 3.92 -19.62
C GLU A 99 -1.15 2.49 -19.21
N LEU A 100 -0.27 1.91 -18.38
CA LEU A 100 -0.45 0.56 -17.85
C LEU A 100 -1.67 0.47 -16.91
N PRO A 101 -2.46 -0.62 -16.97
CA PRO A 101 -3.55 -0.85 -16.02
C PRO A 101 -3.04 -0.96 -14.57
N SER A 102 -3.86 -0.62 -13.56
CA SER A 102 -3.47 -0.63 -12.13
C SER A 102 -2.82 -1.94 -11.66
N ARG A 103 -3.27 -3.10 -12.17
CA ARG A 103 -2.70 -4.42 -11.84
C ARG A 103 -1.22 -4.59 -12.27
N TRP A 104 -0.68 -3.64 -13.03
CA TRP A 104 0.70 -3.56 -13.53
C TRP A 104 1.52 -2.49 -12.84
N LYS A 105 0.95 -1.84 -11.82
CA LYS A 105 1.58 -0.77 -11.05
C LYS A 105 1.77 -1.24 -9.60
N PRO A 106 2.57 -2.30 -9.35
CA PRO A 106 2.77 -2.79 -8.00
C PRO A 106 3.52 -1.75 -7.16
N VAL A 107 3.25 -1.76 -5.87
CA VAL A 107 3.96 -0.96 -4.88
C VAL A 107 4.14 -1.77 -3.60
N VAL A 108 5.19 -1.45 -2.85
CA VAL A 108 5.42 -2.03 -1.52
C VAL A 108 5.51 -0.90 -0.51
N PHE A 109 4.51 -0.84 0.38
CA PHE A 109 4.45 0.13 1.47
C PHE A 109 4.50 -0.64 2.79
N GLY A 110 5.41 -0.28 3.69
CA GLY A 110 5.55 -0.96 4.98
C GLY A 110 5.66 -2.49 4.88
N TRP A 111 6.31 -3.01 3.84
CA TRP A 111 6.39 -4.44 3.54
C TRP A 111 5.04 -5.14 3.24
N THR A 112 4.05 -4.39 2.80
CA THR A 112 2.78 -4.90 2.26
C THR A 112 2.73 -4.63 0.75
N LEU A 113 2.39 -5.65 -0.05
CA LEU A 113 2.16 -5.48 -1.48
C LEU A 113 0.81 -4.79 -1.71
N GLY A 114 0.81 -3.86 -2.65
CA GLY A 114 -0.39 -3.22 -3.15
C GLY A 114 -0.23 -2.82 -4.60
N LYS A 115 -1.21 -2.07 -5.10
CA LYS A 115 -1.18 -1.49 -6.44
C LYS A 115 -1.63 -0.03 -6.41
N VAL A 116 -1.04 0.78 -7.30
CA VAL A 116 -1.53 2.14 -7.53
C VAL A 116 -2.84 2.07 -8.31
N VAL A 117 -3.86 2.78 -7.84
CA VAL A 117 -5.16 2.85 -8.49
C VAL A 117 -5.35 4.23 -9.11
N GLY A 118 -5.82 4.27 -10.36
CA GLY A 118 -6.08 5.52 -11.06
C GLY A 118 -4.82 6.18 -11.60
N ARG A 119 -4.90 7.51 -11.76
CA ARG A 119 -3.93 8.33 -12.51
C ARG A 119 -3.50 9.59 -11.76
N VAL A 120 -3.81 9.66 -10.46
CA VAL A 120 -3.57 10.86 -9.64
C VAL A 120 -2.07 11.08 -9.46
N ASP A 121 -1.34 10.01 -9.12
CA ASP A 121 0.10 10.00 -8.92
C ASP A 121 0.66 8.62 -9.33
N HIS A 122 1.97 8.53 -9.50
CA HIS A 122 2.65 7.28 -9.86
C HIS A 122 2.77 6.31 -8.67
N SER A 123 2.48 6.77 -7.45
CA SER A 123 2.62 6.02 -6.20
C SER A 123 1.36 6.00 -5.33
N LEU A 124 0.34 6.81 -5.65
CA LEU A 124 -0.87 6.99 -4.85
C LEU A 124 -2.11 7.25 -5.73
N PRO A 125 -3.32 6.96 -5.24
CA PRO A 125 -3.62 6.18 -4.03
C PRO A 125 -3.31 4.69 -4.21
N VAL A 126 -3.13 3.98 -3.10
CA VAL A 126 -2.76 2.55 -3.09
C VAL A 126 -3.93 1.71 -2.60
N ALA A 127 -4.22 0.63 -3.33
CA ALA A 127 -5.02 -0.48 -2.85
C ALA A 127 -4.09 -1.64 -2.44
N PRO A 128 -3.92 -1.90 -1.13
CA PRO A 128 -3.20 -3.08 -0.64
C PRO A 128 -3.84 -4.39 -1.15
N ALA A 129 -3.06 -5.47 -1.23
CA ALA A 129 -3.59 -6.79 -1.56
C ALA A 129 -4.56 -7.32 -0.47
N MET A 130 -4.35 -6.88 0.78
CA MET A 130 -5.23 -7.14 1.92
C MET A 130 -5.46 -5.85 2.70
N LEU A 131 -6.71 -5.63 3.11
CA LEU A 131 -7.08 -4.52 3.99
C LEU A 131 -7.11 -4.98 5.46
N PRO A 132 -6.98 -4.06 6.43
CA PRO A 132 -7.06 -4.40 7.84
C PRO A 132 -8.34 -5.15 8.22
N THR A 133 -8.24 -5.96 9.26
CA THR A 133 -9.34 -6.80 9.74
C THR A 133 -10.52 -5.96 10.24
N ASP A 134 -10.25 -4.82 10.88
CA ASP A 134 -11.29 -3.90 11.34
C ASP A 134 -12.12 -3.35 10.15
N VAL A 135 -13.43 -3.61 10.21
CA VAL A 135 -14.37 -3.27 9.14
C VAL A 135 -14.56 -1.76 8.96
N ASN A 136 -14.44 -0.97 10.02
CA ASN A 136 -14.58 0.48 9.97
C ASN A 136 -13.33 1.12 9.36
N VAL A 137 -12.15 0.67 9.77
CA VAL A 137 -10.86 1.12 9.20
C VAL A 137 -10.81 0.80 7.71
N ARG A 138 -11.20 -0.42 7.33
CA ARG A 138 -11.28 -0.86 5.93
C ARG A 138 -12.21 0.04 5.11
N ALA A 139 -13.47 0.20 5.54
CA ALA A 139 -14.43 1.05 4.82
C ALA A 139 -13.96 2.51 4.73
N ALA A 140 -13.35 3.05 5.81
CA ALA A 140 -12.81 4.40 5.81
C ALA A 140 -11.64 4.58 4.83
N TYR A 141 -10.77 3.57 4.71
CA TYR A 141 -9.64 3.61 3.78
C TYR A 141 -10.07 3.44 2.33
N GLU A 142 -10.99 2.52 2.05
CA GLU A 142 -11.61 2.39 0.72
C GLU A 142 -12.24 3.73 0.29
N GLY A 143 -13.02 4.35 1.19
CA GLY A 143 -13.58 5.67 0.94
C GLY A 143 -12.55 6.78 0.79
N LEU A 144 -11.35 6.67 1.40
CA LEU A 144 -10.24 7.60 1.16
C LEU A 144 -9.66 7.40 -0.25
N VAL A 145 -9.48 6.15 -0.69
CA VAL A 145 -9.01 5.83 -2.05
C VAL A 145 -9.99 6.39 -3.08
N GLU A 146 -11.28 6.11 -2.93
CA GLU A 146 -12.34 6.67 -3.80
C GLU A 146 -12.33 8.20 -3.82
N HIS A 147 -12.20 8.81 -2.64
CA HIS A 147 -12.12 10.26 -2.53
C HIS A 147 -10.92 10.84 -3.28
N VAL A 148 -9.74 10.24 -3.15
CA VAL A 148 -8.54 10.68 -3.87
C VAL A 148 -8.69 10.49 -5.38
N LEU A 149 -9.28 9.38 -5.83
CA LEU A 149 -9.59 9.18 -7.25
C LEU A 149 -10.52 10.26 -7.78
N HIS A 150 -11.53 10.65 -6.99
CA HIS A 150 -12.42 11.74 -7.36
C HIS A 150 -11.71 13.09 -7.41
N LEU A 151 -10.82 13.40 -6.45
CA LEU A 151 -10.01 14.62 -6.46
C LEU A 151 -9.21 14.75 -7.77
N GLY A 152 -8.64 13.66 -8.28
CA GLY A 152 -7.92 13.63 -9.55
C GLY A 152 -8.77 13.93 -10.79
N THR A 153 -10.10 13.97 -10.67
CA THR A 153 -11.02 14.37 -11.75
C THR A 153 -11.41 15.84 -11.71
N LEU A 154 -11.06 16.55 -10.64
CA LEU A 154 -11.44 17.93 -10.40
C LEU A 154 -10.34 18.89 -10.81
N GLN A 155 -10.74 20.06 -11.28
CA GLN A 155 -9.81 21.14 -11.55
C GLN A 155 -9.29 21.74 -10.23
N GLU A 156 -7.97 21.87 -10.14
CA GLU A 156 -7.31 22.60 -9.05
C GLU A 156 -7.35 24.12 -9.31
N PRO A 157 -7.45 24.96 -8.27
CA PRO A 157 -7.55 24.60 -6.86
C PRO A 157 -8.95 24.11 -6.48
N TRP A 158 -9.02 23.07 -5.65
CA TRP A 158 -10.26 22.48 -5.20
C TRP A 158 -11.06 23.40 -4.26
N PRO A 159 -12.40 23.22 -4.22
CA PRO A 159 -13.23 23.78 -3.16
C PRO A 159 -12.73 23.33 -1.77
N GLU A 160 -12.94 24.17 -0.75
CA GLU A 160 -12.43 23.92 0.60
C GLU A 160 -12.85 22.53 1.13
N MET A 161 -14.15 22.27 1.26
CA MET A 161 -14.68 21.04 1.84
C MET A 161 -14.12 19.76 1.22
N ILE A 162 -13.91 19.74 -0.10
CA ILE A 162 -13.47 18.52 -0.77
C ILE A 162 -12.01 18.23 -0.42
N GLY A 163 -11.16 19.26 -0.44
CA GLY A 163 -9.76 19.15 -0.09
C GLY A 163 -9.50 18.89 1.38
N THR A 164 -10.13 19.68 2.25
CA THR A 164 -9.96 19.60 3.71
C THR A 164 -10.51 18.30 4.30
N SER A 165 -11.39 17.59 3.57
CA SER A 165 -11.87 16.27 3.99
C SER A 165 -10.77 15.21 4.12
N THR A 166 -9.63 15.40 3.46
CA THR A 166 -8.45 14.57 3.67
C THR A 166 -7.91 14.65 5.10
N PHE A 167 -8.04 15.79 5.79
CA PHE A 167 -7.66 15.95 7.19
C PHE A 167 -8.63 15.24 8.14
N TRP A 168 -9.95 15.34 7.91
CA TRP A 168 -10.93 14.61 8.73
C TRP A 168 -10.78 13.09 8.56
N ARG A 169 -10.73 12.61 7.31
CA ARG A 169 -10.55 11.18 7.01
C ARG A 169 -9.22 10.65 7.53
N GLY A 170 -8.14 11.40 7.36
CA GLY A 170 -6.82 10.99 7.85
C GLY A 170 -6.76 10.89 9.38
N ALA A 171 -7.35 11.83 10.11
CA ALA A 171 -7.40 11.77 11.57
C ALA A 171 -8.27 10.62 12.05
N GLY A 172 -9.45 10.42 11.43
CA GLY A 172 -10.33 9.30 11.77
C GLY A 172 -9.70 7.94 11.48
N LEU A 173 -8.96 7.80 10.38
CA LEU A 173 -8.20 6.59 10.06
C LEU A 173 -7.09 6.33 11.08
N ALA A 174 -6.35 7.36 11.49
CA ALA A 174 -5.34 7.22 12.54
C ALA A 174 -5.95 6.77 13.88
N GLU A 175 -7.10 7.32 14.26
CA GLU A 175 -7.85 6.91 15.46
C GLU A 175 -8.36 5.46 15.35
N GLY A 176 -8.88 5.06 14.19
CA GLY A 176 -9.35 3.70 13.97
C GLY A 176 -8.22 2.66 13.95
N LEU A 177 -7.02 3.05 13.50
CA LEU A 177 -5.84 2.18 13.49
C LEU A 177 -5.24 1.95 14.88
N LEU A 178 -5.40 2.88 15.82
CA LEU A 178 -4.95 2.76 17.22
C LEU A 178 -6.09 3.13 18.18
N PRO A 179 -7.13 2.30 18.32
CA PRO A 179 -8.31 2.60 19.13
C PRO A 179 -8.00 2.74 20.63
N GLU A 180 -6.90 2.16 21.11
CA GLU A 180 -6.42 2.25 22.49
C GLU A 180 -5.68 3.56 22.81
N ALA A 181 -5.36 4.38 21.80
CA ALA A 181 -4.74 5.68 22.02
C ALA A 181 -5.68 6.64 22.75
N ARG A 182 -5.12 7.58 23.50
CA ARG A 182 -5.93 8.49 24.34
C ARG A 182 -6.81 9.44 23.53
N ASN A 183 -6.36 9.81 22.34
CA ASN A 183 -7.02 10.69 21.38
C ASN A 183 -6.31 10.61 20.01
N GLY A 184 -6.87 11.22 18.97
CA GLY A 184 -6.28 11.19 17.64
C GLY A 184 -4.88 11.78 17.52
N GLN A 185 -4.50 12.77 18.34
CA GLN A 185 -3.12 13.28 18.33
C GLN A 185 -2.14 12.24 18.88
N ASP A 186 -2.53 11.53 19.93
CA ASP A 186 -1.76 10.43 20.51
C ASP A 186 -1.63 9.26 19.51
N ALA A 187 -2.73 8.89 18.85
CA ALA A 187 -2.74 7.86 17.81
C ALA A 187 -1.76 8.23 16.67
N ILE A 188 -1.86 9.44 16.12
CA ILE A 188 -0.96 9.93 15.06
C ILE A 188 0.51 9.89 15.51
N LYS A 189 0.81 10.33 16.75
CA LYS A 189 2.20 10.31 17.26
C LYS A 189 2.76 8.89 17.32
N GLN A 190 1.98 7.93 17.80
CA GLN A 190 2.40 6.54 17.90
C GLN A 190 2.60 5.91 16.51
N LEU A 191 1.66 6.12 15.58
CA LEU A 191 1.77 5.66 14.19
C LEU A 191 2.99 6.26 13.46
N VAL A 192 3.27 7.55 13.66
CA VAL A 192 4.49 8.20 13.13
C VAL A 192 5.74 7.53 13.68
N VAL A 193 5.80 7.25 14.98
CA VAL A 193 6.97 6.58 15.60
C VAL A 193 7.17 5.19 15.00
N GLU A 194 6.08 4.45 14.79
CA GLU A 194 6.14 3.12 14.19
C GLU A 194 6.65 3.16 12.75
N VAL A 195 6.01 3.96 11.89
CA VAL A 195 6.35 4.03 10.47
C VAL A 195 7.75 4.61 10.23
N ARG A 196 8.25 5.50 11.10
CA ARG A 196 9.63 6.01 11.00
C ARG A 196 10.69 4.91 11.13
N ARG A 197 10.39 3.77 11.73
CA ARG A 197 11.32 2.63 11.85
C ARG A 197 11.48 1.85 10.54
N ILE A 198 10.52 1.98 9.62
CA ILE A 198 10.44 1.22 8.36
C ILE A 198 10.51 2.13 7.13
N LEU A 199 10.82 3.41 7.32
CA LEU A 199 11.01 4.37 6.24
C LEU A 199 12.45 4.84 6.13
N PRO A 200 12.87 5.31 4.94
CA PRO A 200 14.10 6.08 4.83
C PRO A 200 14.01 7.33 5.71
N GLU A 201 15.13 7.74 6.30
CA GLU A 201 15.18 8.82 7.30
C GLU A 201 14.53 10.13 6.81
N HIS A 202 14.79 10.49 5.55
CA HIS A 202 14.27 11.71 4.94
C HIS A 202 12.73 11.67 4.82
N MET A 203 12.14 10.54 4.42
CA MET A 203 10.68 10.34 4.37
C MET A 203 10.08 10.34 5.77
N GLY A 204 10.72 9.66 6.72
CA GLY A 204 10.29 9.64 8.12
C GLY A 204 10.25 11.04 8.73
N THR A 205 11.22 11.90 8.39
CA THR A 205 11.28 13.30 8.83
C THR A 205 10.16 14.13 8.20
N LEU A 206 9.91 13.96 6.90
CA LEU A 206 8.83 14.66 6.19
C LEU A 206 7.44 14.30 6.76
N ILE A 207 7.15 13.01 6.91
CA ILE A 207 5.90 12.53 7.52
C ILE A 207 5.78 13.02 8.95
N GLY A 208 6.83 12.90 9.77
CA GLY A 208 6.80 13.37 11.15
C GLY A 208 6.49 14.86 11.27
N ARG A 209 7.09 15.69 10.40
CA ARG A 209 6.82 17.13 10.36
C ARG A 209 5.38 17.41 9.92
N HIS A 210 4.90 16.76 8.87
CA HIS A 210 3.53 16.93 8.37
C HIS A 210 2.49 16.61 9.44
N PHE A 211 2.67 15.49 10.13
CA PHE A 211 1.70 14.99 11.10
C PHE A 211 1.78 15.67 12.49
N SER A 212 2.86 16.40 12.79
CA SER A 212 3.05 17.06 14.09
C SER A 212 1.93 18.02 14.50
N GLN A 213 1.31 18.70 13.52
CA GLN A 213 0.23 19.67 13.71
C GLN A 213 -1.13 19.17 13.17
N PHE A 214 -1.21 17.89 12.79
CA PHE A 214 -2.34 17.40 12.02
C PHE A 214 -3.67 17.43 12.79
N ALA A 215 -3.64 17.05 14.07
CA ALA A 215 -4.80 17.11 14.94
C ALA A 215 -5.31 18.55 15.14
N GLU A 216 -4.40 19.51 15.26
CA GLU A 216 -4.74 20.94 15.37
C GLU A 216 -5.39 21.44 14.09
N ARG A 217 -4.80 21.15 12.93
CA ARG A 217 -5.38 21.48 11.61
C ARG A 217 -6.78 20.90 11.45
N ARG A 218 -6.96 19.60 11.76
CA ARG A 218 -8.27 18.95 11.73
C ARG A 218 -9.29 19.65 12.64
N ASN A 219 -8.89 20.01 13.86
CA ASN A 219 -9.77 20.65 14.83
C ASN A 219 -10.13 22.09 14.43
N THR A 220 -9.22 22.84 13.84
CA THR A 220 -9.48 24.19 13.32
C THR A 220 -10.61 24.20 12.27
N LEU A 221 -10.76 23.13 11.49
CA LEU A 221 -11.84 23.00 10.50
C LEU A 221 -13.23 22.86 11.12
N SER A 222 -13.32 22.53 12.41
CA SER A 222 -14.59 22.41 13.15
C SER A 222 -14.75 23.49 14.23
N HIS A 223 -13.67 24.19 14.58
CA HIS A 223 -13.64 25.23 15.62
C HIS A 223 -13.10 26.55 15.04
N VAL A 224 -13.98 27.31 14.39
CA VAL A 224 -13.66 28.52 13.59
C VAL A 224 -13.29 29.74 14.44
N ALA A 225 -13.54 29.71 15.75
CA ALA A 225 -13.24 30.82 16.65
C ALA A 225 -11.74 31.18 16.61
N ASP A 226 -11.45 32.45 16.42
CA ASP A 226 -10.08 32.97 16.41
C ASP A 226 -9.53 32.95 17.84
N MET A 227 -8.55 32.08 18.09
CA MET A 227 -7.94 31.89 19.40
C MET A 227 -6.44 32.16 19.30
N PRO A 228 -5.86 32.91 20.27
CA PRO A 228 -4.42 32.96 20.43
C PRO A 228 -3.87 31.53 20.51
N ASP A 229 -2.78 31.25 19.81
CA ASP A 229 -2.09 29.95 19.79
C ASP A 229 -2.74 28.82 18.99
N ARG A 230 -3.77 29.10 18.16
CA ARG A 230 -4.32 28.12 17.21
C ARG A 230 -4.19 28.58 15.75
N PRO A 231 -3.99 27.66 14.80
CA PRO A 231 -4.12 27.98 13.38
C PRO A 231 -5.51 28.53 13.08
N ARG A 232 -5.59 29.59 12.28
CA ARG A 232 -6.88 30.17 11.87
C ARG A 232 -7.50 29.33 10.77
N PHE A 233 -8.83 29.26 10.74
CA PHE A 233 -9.59 28.57 9.70
C PHE A 233 -9.21 29.02 8.29
N ILE A 234 -9.05 30.33 8.10
CA ILE A 234 -8.70 30.91 6.80
C ILE A 234 -7.33 30.47 6.28
N ASP A 235 -6.41 30.09 7.17
CA ASP A 235 -5.09 29.61 6.81
C ASP A 235 -5.12 28.09 6.56
N VAL A 236 -5.84 27.33 7.40
CA VAL A 236 -5.91 25.86 7.28
C VAL A 236 -6.65 25.40 6.03
N LYS A 237 -7.71 26.10 5.61
CA LYS A 237 -8.44 25.75 4.38
C LYS A 237 -7.58 25.87 3.11
N GLU A 238 -6.51 26.64 3.18
CA GLU A 238 -5.57 26.83 2.07
C GLU A 238 -4.51 25.73 2.00
N LEU A 239 -4.46 24.81 2.98
CA LEU A 239 -3.48 23.71 3.07
C LEU A 239 -3.92 22.39 2.41
N ALA A 240 -5.04 22.40 1.68
CA ALA A 240 -5.57 21.19 1.04
C ALA A 240 -6.29 21.51 -0.29
N ARG A 241 -5.85 22.52 -1.02
CA ARG A 241 -6.48 23.00 -2.26
C ARG A 241 -5.96 22.34 -3.52
N ASP A 242 -4.89 21.57 -3.44
CA ASP A 242 -4.28 20.87 -4.58
C ASP A 242 -3.64 19.56 -4.15
N TRP A 243 -3.26 18.74 -5.13
CA TRP A 243 -2.63 17.45 -4.91
C TRP A 243 -1.34 17.56 -4.09
N ASN A 244 -0.47 18.52 -4.40
CA ASN A 244 0.82 18.66 -3.72
C ASN A 244 0.65 18.87 -2.22
N GLN A 245 -0.40 19.59 -1.83
CA GLN A 245 -0.73 19.85 -0.43
C GLN A 245 -1.31 18.64 0.30
N VAL A 246 -2.16 17.83 -0.35
CA VAL A 246 -2.76 16.65 0.30
C VAL A 246 -1.91 15.38 0.19
N ARG A 247 -0.98 15.32 -0.78
CA ARG A 247 -0.17 14.13 -1.09
C ARG A 247 0.51 13.53 0.14
N LEU A 248 1.10 14.35 1.00
CA LEU A 248 1.76 13.89 2.23
C LEU A 248 0.77 13.29 3.25
N THR A 249 -0.46 13.80 3.31
CA THR A 249 -1.53 13.19 4.12
C THR A 249 -1.83 11.79 3.62
N ILE A 250 -2.10 11.65 2.31
CA ILE A 250 -2.45 10.36 1.71
C ILE A 250 -1.30 9.38 1.89
N MET A 251 -0.06 9.80 1.58
CA MET A 251 1.14 8.98 1.75
C MET A 251 1.30 8.46 3.18
N GLY A 252 1.19 9.33 4.20
CA GLY A 252 1.35 8.92 5.58
C GLY A 252 0.26 7.97 6.06
N ILE A 253 -1.00 8.22 5.70
CA ILE A 253 -2.11 7.32 6.03
C ILE A 253 -1.97 5.97 5.35
N THR A 254 -1.56 5.93 4.07
CA THR A 254 -1.23 4.67 3.37
C THR A 254 -0.10 3.92 4.08
N GLN A 255 0.96 4.61 4.55
CA GLN A 255 2.04 3.97 5.30
C GLN A 255 1.55 3.41 6.65
N PHE A 256 0.73 4.15 7.40
CA PHE A 256 0.16 3.68 8.66
C PHE A 256 -0.69 2.41 8.44
N LEU A 257 -1.59 2.45 7.45
CA LEU A 257 -2.44 1.32 7.12
C LEU A 257 -1.63 0.10 6.67
N CYS A 258 -0.67 0.28 5.77
CA CYS A 258 0.14 -0.84 5.27
C CYS A 258 1.07 -1.42 6.34
N SER A 259 1.58 -0.61 7.28
CA SER A 259 2.33 -1.09 8.45
C SER A 259 1.46 -1.95 9.36
N GLN A 260 0.21 -1.53 9.59
CA GLN A 260 -0.78 -2.28 10.36
C GLN A 260 -1.15 -3.60 9.66
N VAL A 261 -1.38 -3.58 8.35
CA VAL A 261 -1.63 -4.82 7.57
C VAL A 261 -0.46 -5.78 7.67
N ALA A 262 0.78 -5.30 7.55
CA ALA A 262 1.96 -6.15 7.71
C ALA A 262 2.07 -6.74 9.13
N LEU A 263 1.69 -5.98 10.16
CA LEU A 263 1.63 -6.47 11.54
C LEU A 263 0.56 -7.56 11.69
N GLU A 264 -0.66 -7.32 11.20
CA GLU A 264 -1.75 -8.30 11.22
C GLU A 264 -1.36 -9.58 10.47
N LEU A 265 -0.75 -9.47 9.28
CA LEU A 265 -0.28 -10.62 8.51
C LEU A 265 0.80 -11.41 9.25
N LYS A 266 1.66 -10.73 10.01
CA LYS A 266 2.71 -11.38 10.81
C LYS A 266 2.13 -12.10 12.03
N GLU A 267 1.22 -11.47 12.76
CA GLU A 267 0.66 -12.00 14.02
C GLU A 267 -0.48 -12.99 13.81
N SER A 268 -1.28 -12.81 12.76
CA SER A 268 -2.52 -13.55 12.51
C SER A 268 -2.43 -14.49 11.30
N ALA A 269 -1.32 -15.23 11.19
CA ALA A 269 -1.06 -16.23 10.15
C ALA A 269 -2.06 -17.43 10.12
N SER A 270 -3.33 -17.27 10.51
CA SER A 270 -4.24 -18.39 10.79
C SER A 270 -5.51 -18.47 9.94
N ARG A 271 -5.78 -17.54 9.00
CA ARG A 271 -7.00 -17.65 8.17
C ARG A 271 -6.81 -17.55 6.66
N ALA A 272 -5.84 -16.79 6.18
CA ALA A 272 -5.75 -16.45 4.77
C ALA A 272 -4.65 -17.21 4.02
N VAL A 273 -3.50 -17.45 4.66
CA VAL A 273 -2.41 -18.30 4.15
C VAL A 273 -2.14 -19.39 5.19
N ARG A 274 -2.10 -20.64 4.76
CA ARG A 274 -1.94 -21.84 5.59
C ARG A 274 -1.15 -22.91 4.85
N GLU A 275 -0.78 -23.98 5.53
CA GLU A 275 -0.26 -25.19 4.88
C GLU A 275 -1.24 -25.65 3.78
N GLY A 276 -0.70 -25.97 2.60
CA GLY A 276 -1.47 -26.32 1.40
C GLY A 276 -1.99 -25.14 0.58
N THR A 277 -1.84 -23.88 1.02
CA THR A 277 -2.23 -22.70 0.21
C THR A 277 -1.53 -22.66 -1.16
N TRP A 278 -0.27 -23.09 -1.25
CA TRP A 278 0.42 -23.17 -2.54
C TRP A 278 -0.20 -24.22 -3.46
N ASP A 279 -0.59 -25.37 -2.93
CA ASP A 279 -1.22 -26.44 -3.72
C ASP A 279 -2.56 -26.00 -4.30
N ASP A 280 -3.31 -25.18 -3.56
CA ASP A 280 -4.55 -24.58 -4.08
C ASP A 280 -4.26 -23.59 -5.22
N LEU A 281 -3.22 -22.76 -5.07
CA LEU A 281 -2.87 -21.69 -6.01
C LEU A 281 -2.16 -22.18 -7.27
N VAL A 282 -1.35 -23.24 -7.18
CA VAL A 282 -0.54 -23.72 -8.31
C VAL A 282 -1.43 -24.22 -9.46
N TRP A 283 -2.64 -24.69 -9.16
CA TRP A 283 -3.62 -25.06 -10.19
C TRP A 283 -3.99 -23.90 -11.11
N GLU A 284 -4.08 -22.67 -10.59
CA GLU A 284 -4.33 -21.49 -11.42
C GLU A 284 -3.14 -21.19 -12.34
N LEU A 285 -1.92 -21.51 -11.93
CA LEU A 285 -0.71 -21.30 -12.73
C LEU A 285 -0.60 -22.31 -13.87
N VAL A 286 -0.94 -23.57 -13.59
CA VAL A 286 -0.89 -24.67 -14.58
C VAL A 286 -2.00 -24.56 -15.63
N ALA A 287 -3.15 -23.94 -15.31
CA ALA A 287 -4.23 -23.71 -16.27
C ALA A 287 -3.83 -22.82 -17.48
N PHE A 288 -2.63 -22.24 -17.46
CA PHE A 288 -2.04 -21.45 -18.54
C PHE A 288 -0.95 -22.18 -19.34
N ASP A 289 -0.62 -23.43 -19.01
CA ASP A 289 0.37 -24.25 -19.74
C ASP A 289 -0.19 -24.96 -20.99
N ASP A 290 -1.51 -25.11 -21.10
CA ASP A 290 -2.24 -25.64 -22.27
C ASP A 290 -2.68 -24.54 -23.26
#